data_AF-A0A1M7BMT4-F1
#
_entry.id   AF-A0A1M7BMT4-F1
#
_cell.length_a   1.000
_cell.length_b   1.000
_cell.length_c   1.000
_cell.angle_alpha   90.00
_cell.angle_beta   90.00
_cell.angle_gamma   90.00
#
_symmetry.space_group_name_H-M   'P 1'
#
loop_
_entity.id
_entity.type
_entity.pdbx_description
1 polymer ?
#
loop_
_entity_poly.entity_id
_entity_poly.type
_entity_poly.pdbx_seq_one_letter_code
_entity_poly.pdbx_strand_id
1 'polypeptide(L)'
;MLMTYGKIRRFSWRALWKMALSGMTAVRNIAIVMLLVGALTALWRACGTVAFIVNAASGALTPELFLPAVFVLCAAVSVLTGTSIGTAATMGVICMGVGAAFGVDEAICGGAILAGAYFGDRCSPVSTSAMLVAEITGTNLHENIRGMIKSGWKAALAAPAIYGILGYVTGTVPSDVNPSDASLAVGADNITKLLQQHYDLGIVTLLPAVAILVLAALRFNVKMTMAVSIAMSFAICIWQQQMTAAETVKTAFLGFDAPAEISMMNGGGVFGMVKMIVVVAISLTYAGLFKGMGILDKMNRFASRIANRLPPCGFASLTAVASSALSCNQTLAIVLTNEISGNVIPDKKERAMAIENTAVVIAPLVPWTVASLIPLGTIGAPTASILFACYLYLLPISNIVSEMRSRKKFGAVI
;
A
#
# COMPACT_ATOMS: atom_id res chain seq x y z
N MET A 1 26.94 7.29 8.74
CA MET A 1 26.91 6.49 9.99
C MET A 1 27.06 4.97 9.76
N LEU A 2 26.32 4.33 8.85
CA LEU A 2 26.50 2.88 8.62
C LEU A 2 27.80 2.51 7.90
N MET A 3 28.25 3.32 6.95
CA MET A 3 29.54 3.08 6.30
C MET A 3 30.70 3.20 7.30
N THR A 4 30.63 4.14 8.25
CA THR A 4 31.60 4.25 9.33
C THR A 4 31.54 3.06 10.28
N TYR A 5 30.34 2.56 10.61
CA TYR A 5 30.17 1.31 11.36
C TYR A 5 30.74 0.08 10.63
N GLY A 6 30.49 -0.04 9.33
CA GLY A 6 31.04 -1.10 8.48
C GLY A 6 32.57 -1.08 8.46
N LYS A 7 33.17 0.12 8.43
CA LYS A 7 34.63 0.29 8.50
C LYS A 7 35.18 -0.14 9.86
N ILE A 8 34.50 0.18 10.96
CA ILE A 8 34.84 -0.30 12.32
C ILE A 8 34.76 -1.83 12.40
N ARG A 9 33.83 -2.44 11.66
CA ARG A 9 33.70 -3.90 11.50
C ARG A 9 34.66 -4.53 10.46
N ARG A 10 35.68 -3.78 10.02
CA ARG A 10 36.72 -4.21 9.06
C ARG A 10 36.22 -4.56 7.65
N PHE A 11 35.05 -4.08 7.25
CA PHE A 11 34.65 -4.16 5.83
C PHE A 11 35.46 -3.15 5.00
N SER A 12 35.93 -3.57 3.82
CA SER A 12 36.61 -2.66 2.90
C SER A 12 35.64 -1.65 2.27
N TRP A 13 36.13 -0.47 1.89
CA TRP A 13 35.31 0.54 1.22
C TRP A 13 34.65 0.02 -0.06
N ARG A 14 35.35 -0.83 -0.82
CA ARG A 14 34.81 -1.47 -2.03
C ARG A 14 33.67 -2.43 -1.69
N ALA A 15 33.79 -3.19 -0.60
CA ALA A 15 32.72 -4.08 -0.14
C ALA A 15 31.48 -3.29 0.29
N LEU A 16 31.65 -2.22 1.08
CA LEU A 16 30.55 -1.35 1.51
C LEU A 16 29.83 -0.71 0.32
N TRP A 17 30.58 -0.23 -0.67
CA TRP A 17 29.99 0.29 -1.90
C TRP A 17 29.23 -0.78 -2.68
N LYS A 18 29.79 -1.99 -2.84
CA LYS A 18 29.12 -3.09 -3.52
C LYS A 18 27.82 -3.51 -2.81
N MET A 19 27.79 -3.46 -1.48
CA MET A 19 26.59 -3.72 -0.67
C MET A 19 25.52 -2.62 -0.78
N ALA A 20 25.94 -1.35 -0.87
CA ALA A 20 25.03 -0.25 -1.14
C ALA A 20 24.42 -0.36 -2.56
N LEU A 21 25.27 -0.64 -3.56
CA LEU A 21 24.89 -0.83 -4.96
C LEU A 21 23.94 -2.02 -5.17
N SER A 22 24.10 -3.11 -4.41
CA SER A 22 23.17 -4.24 -4.49
C SER A 22 21.78 -3.92 -3.92
N GLY A 23 21.67 -2.95 -3.00
CA GLY A 23 20.37 -2.39 -2.60
C GLY A 23 19.75 -1.54 -3.71
N MET A 24 20.57 -0.77 -4.42
CA MET A 24 20.14 0.12 -5.50
C MET A 24 19.64 -0.60 -6.76
N THR A 25 20.02 -1.85 -7.03
CA THR A 25 19.53 -2.57 -8.22
C THR A 25 18.00 -2.71 -8.24
N ALA A 26 17.36 -2.78 -7.06
CA ALA A 26 15.90 -2.79 -6.94
C ALA A 26 15.26 -1.42 -7.23
N VAL A 27 15.97 -0.31 -6.94
CA VAL A 27 15.49 1.07 -7.08
C VAL A 27 15.08 1.38 -8.51
N ARG A 28 15.82 0.88 -9.51
CA ARG A 28 15.54 1.20 -10.93
C ARG A 28 14.11 0.87 -11.33
N ASN A 29 13.63 -0.32 -10.98
CA ASN A 29 12.28 -0.76 -11.35
C ASN A 29 11.21 0.04 -10.63
N ILE A 30 11.45 0.38 -9.36
CA ILE A 30 10.52 1.13 -8.52
C ILE A 30 10.42 2.58 -8.98
N ALA A 31 11.56 3.20 -9.29
CA ALA A 31 11.64 4.56 -9.81
C ALA A 31 10.81 4.69 -11.09
N ILE A 32 10.93 3.75 -12.04
CA ILE A 32 10.13 3.76 -13.26
C ILE A 32 8.62 3.75 -12.95
N VAL A 33 8.18 2.90 -12.02
CA VAL A 33 6.76 2.83 -11.63
C VAL A 33 6.30 4.15 -10.99
N MET A 34 7.08 4.72 -10.08
CA MET A 34 6.74 6.00 -9.45
C MET A 34 6.69 7.17 -10.45
N LEU A 35 7.60 7.22 -11.42
CA LEU A 35 7.56 8.23 -12.49
C LEU A 35 6.31 8.07 -13.36
N LEU A 36 5.96 6.84 -13.73
CA LEU A 36 4.73 6.55 -14.47
C LEU A 36 3.48 6.97 -13.68
N VAL A 37 3.46 6.73 -12.37
CA VAL A 37 2.35 7.14 -11.49
C VAL A 37 2.24 8.66 -11.42
N GLY A 38 3.37 9.38 -11.33
CA GLY A 38 3.39 10.84 -11.41
C GLY A 38 2.76 11.36 -12.70
N ALA A 39 3.19 10.84 -13.85
CA ALA A 39 2.60 11.22 -15.15
C ALA A 39 1.11 10.85 -15.24
N LEU A 40 0.76 9.63 -14.86
CA LEU A 40 -0.61 9.10 -14.87
C LEU A 40 -1.56 9.97 -14.03
N THR A 41 -1.17 10.28 -12.79
CA THR A 41 -1.99 11.05 -11.85
C THR A 41 -2.27 12.47 -12.34
N ALA A 42 -1.29 13.11 -12.99
CA ALA A 42 -1.48 14.43 -13.60
C ALA A 42 -2.38 14.34 -14.84
N LEU A 43 -2.11 13.39 -15.73
CA LEU A 43 -2.90 13.25 -16.96
C LEU A 43 -4.34 12.81 -16.69
N TRP A 44 -4.60 12.03 -15.65
CA TRP A 44 -5.95 11.67 -15.23
C TRP A 44 -6.77 12.85 -14.72
N ARG A 45 -6.11 13.80 -14.03
CA ARG A 45 -6.72 15.07 -13.63
C ARG A 45 -6.98 15.93 -14.86
N ALA A 46 -6.02 16.00 -15.77
CA ALA A 46 -6.11 16.80 -16.98
C ALA A 46 -7.18 16.30 -17.97
N CYS A 47 -7.24 14.98 -18.23
CA CYS A 47 -8.19 14.40 -19.17
C CYS A 47 -9.62 14.25 -18.61
N GLY A 48 -9.84 14.57 -17.34
CA GLY A 48 -11.15 14.49 -16.68
C GLY A 48 -11.53 13.11 -16.14
N THR A 49 -10.64 12.10 -16.16
CA THR A 49 -10.92 10.78 -15.57
C THR A 49 -11.22 10.89 -14.08
N VAL A 50 -10.42 11.65 -13.31
CA VAL A 50 -10.69 11.84 -11.87
C VAL A 50 -12.01 12.57 -11.67
N ALA A 51 -12.25 13.64 -12.42
CA ALA A 51 -13.48 14.43 -12.35
C ALA A 51 -14.72 13.56 -12.66
N PHE A 52 -14.66 12.68 -13.67
CA PHE A 52 -15.75 11.77 -14.01
C PHE A 52 -16.05 10.80 -12.86
N ILE A 53 -15.01 10.17 -12.28
CA ILE A 53 -15.19 9.22 -11.18
C ILE A 53 -15.74 9.93 -9.94
N VAL A 54 -15.24 11.13 -9.62
CA VAL A 54 -15.72 11.95 -8.51
C VAL A 54 -17.19 12.35 -8.72
N ASN A 55 -17.56 12.75 -9.94
CA ASN A 55 -18.93 13.07 -10.30
C ASN A 55 -19.88 11.86 -10.20
N ALA A 56 -19.44 10.68 -10.63
CA ALA A 56 -20.21 9.45 -10.48
C ALA A 56 -20.32 9.00 -9.02
N ALA A 57 -19.25 9.20 -8.24
CA ALA A 57 -19.20 8.84 -6.83
C ALA A 57 -20.01 9.80 -5.95
N SER A 58 -20.05 11.10 -6.24
CA SER A 58 -20.78 12.08 -5.42
C SER A 58 -22.27 11.80 -5.34
N GLY A 59 -22.87 11.21 -6.37
CA GLY A 59 -24.27 10.78 -6.37
C GLY A 59 -24.55 9.44 -5.66
N ALA A 60 -23.52 8.63 -5.40
CA ALA A 60 -23.68 7.24 -4.94
C ALA A 60 -22.97 6.90 -3.62
N LEU A 61 -21.90 7.64 -3.26
CA LEU A 61 -21.09 7.42 -2.07
C LEU A 61 -21.20 8.59 -1.11
N THR A 62 -21.70 8.31 0.10
CA THR A 62 -21.53 9.20 1.25
C THR A 62 -20.10 9.11 1.78
N PRO A 63 -19.59 10.15 2.47
CA PRO A 63 -18.26 10.13 3.10
C PRO A 63 -18.05 8.92 4.02
N GLU A 64 -19.11 8.46 4.68
CA GLU A 64 -19.12 7.29 5.57
C GLU A 64 -18.83 5.98 4.83
N LEU A 65 -19.27 5.84 3.58
CA LEU A 65 -19.09 4.63 2.77
C LEU A 65 -17.82 4.69 1.92
N PHE A 66 -17.22 5.87 1.75
CA PHE A 66 -16.03 6.04 0.93
C PHE A 66 -14.82 5.24 1.44
N LEU A 67 -14.38 5.47 2.68
CA LEU A 67 -13.21 4.77 3.25
C LEU A 67 -13.39 3.23 3.32
N PRO A 68 -14.56 2.69 3.72
CA PRO A 68 -14.85 1.27 3.60
C PRO A 68 -14.71 0.75 2.16
N ALA A 69 -15.26 1.48 1.18
CA ALA A 69 -15.18 1.11 -0.22
C ALA A 69 -13.73 1.12 -0.73
N VAL A 70 -12.91 2.10 -0.32
CA VAL A 70 -11.48 2.16 -0.66
C VAL A 70 -10.74 0.89 -0.21
N PHE A 71 -10.95 0.46 1.03
CA PHE A 71 -10.37 -0.78 1.53
C PHE A 71 -10.83 -2.00 0.71
N VAL A 72 -12.13 -2.13 0.46
CA VAL A 72 -12.71 -3.28 -0.26
C VAL A 72 -12.23 -3.35 -1.71
N LEU A 73 -12.20 -2.21 -2.41
CA LEU A 73 -11.74 -2.13 -3.79
C LEU A 73 -10.25 -2.47 -3.91
N CYS A 74 -9.42 -1.93 -3.02
CA CYS A 74 -8.00 -2.27 -2.97
C CYS A 74 -7.79 -3.75 -2.62
N ALA A 75 -8.54 -4.28 -1.67
CA ALA A 75 -8.52 -5.69 -1.32
C ALA A 75 -8.89 -6.59 -2.51
N ALA A 76 -9.96 -6.28 -3.24
CA ALA A 76 -10.40 -7.05 -4.40
C ALA A 76 -9.35 -7.05 -5.52
N VAL A 77 -8.83 -5.88 -5.89
CA VAL A 77 -7.78 -5.78 -6.92
C VAL A 77 -6.50 -6.47 -6.48
N SER A 78 -6.14 -6.38 -5.20
CA SER A 78 -4.97 -7.07 -4.67
C SER A 78 -5.12 -8.59 -4.65
N VAL A 79 -6.32 -9.12 -4.37
CA VAL A 79 -6.58 -10.56 -4.49
C VAL A 79 -6.43 -11.03 -5.94
N LEU A 80 -6.93 -10.25 -6.90
CA LEU A 80 -6.86 -10.60 -8.33
C LEU A 80 -5.43 -10.56 -8.88
N THR A 81 -4.68 -9.52 -8.51
CA THR A 81 -3.32 -9.28 -9.01
C THR A 81 -2.23 -10.00 -8.20
N GLY A 82 -2.50 -10.28 -6.92
CA GLY A 82 -1.53 -10.84 -5.97
C GLY A 82 -0.37 -9.91 -5.65
N THR A 83 -0.55 -8.59 -5.77
CA THR A 83 0.53 -7.63 -5.50
C THR A 83 0.03 -6.39 -4.75
N SER A 84 0.66 -6.09 -3.61
CA SER A 84 0.39 -4.85 -2.87
C SER A 84 0.83 -3.59 -3.63
N ILE A 85 2.03 -3.61 -4.22
CA ILE A 85 2.58 -2.48 -5.00
C ILE A 85 1.72 -2.20 -6.22
N GLY A 86 1.36 -3.23 -7.00
CA GLY A 86 0.54 -3.07 -8.19
C GLY A 86 -0.85 -2.54 -7.86
N THR A 87 -1.44 -2.97 -6.74
CA THR A 87 -2.72 -2.46 -6.25
C THR A 87 -2.65 -0.99 -5.89
N ALA A 88 -1.65 -0.59 -5.10
CA ALA A 88 -1.46 0.81 -4.74
C ALA A 88 -1.28 1.68 -5.99
N ALA A 89 -0.54 1.19 -6.98
CA ALA A 89 -0.26 1.89 -8.22
C ALA A 89 -1.41 1.92 -9.24
N THR A 90 -2.43 1.10 -9.02
CA THR A 90 -3.64 1.05 -9.85
C THR A 90 -4.81 1.60 -9.05
N MET A 91 -5.57 0.74 -8.37
CA MET A 91 -6.75 1.14 -7.59
C MET A 91 -6.43 2.16 -6.50
N GLY A 92 -5.28 2.04 -5.82
CA GLY A 92 -4.88 2.98 -4.78
C GLY A 92 -4.76 4.43 -5.29
N VAL A 93 -4.16 4.62 -6.46
CA VAL A 93 -4.05 5.94 -7.10
C VAL A 93 -5.44 6.51 -7.43
N ILE A 94 -6.37 5.67 -7.88
CA ILE A 94 -7.76 6.08 -8.16
C ILE A 94 -8.43 6.54 -6.86
N CYS A 95 -8.41 5.68 -5.84
CA CYS A 95 -9.02 5.96 -4.54
C CYS A 95 -8.42 7.21 -3.90
N MET A 96 -7.10 7.40 -3.97
CA MET A 96 -6.45 8.58 -3.42
C MET A 96 -6.85 9.85 -4.17
N GLY A 97 -6.93 9.80 -5.51
CA GLY A 97 -7.39 10.95 -6.31
C GLY A 97 -8.82 11.37 -5.98
N VAL A 98 -9.73 10.40 -5.83
CA VAL A 98 -11.12 10.66 -5.42
C VAL A 98 -11.18 11.15 -3.97
N GLY A 99 -10.40 10.57 -3.07
CA GLY A 99 -10.35 10.97 -1.66
C GLY A 99 -9.87 12.40 -1.47
N ALA A 100 -8.83 12.81 -2.21
CA ALA A 100 -8.36 14.19 -2.23
C ALA A 100 -9.45 15.16 -2.74
N ALA A 101 -10.19 14.76 -3.79
CA ALA A 101 -11.31 15.56 -4.31
C ALA A 101 -12.47 15.70 -3.31
N PHE A 102 -12.67 14.70 -2.46
CA PHE A 102 -13.66 14.72 -1.37
C PHE A 102 -13.13 15.36 -0.06
N GLY A 103 -11.89 15.84 -0.04
CA GLY A 103 -11.28 16.43 1.16
C GLY A 103 -11.05 15.43 2.29
N VAL A 104 -10.97 14.13 1.98
CA VAL A 104 -10.68 13.08 2.96
C VAL A 104 -9.21 13.19 3.37
N ASP A 105 -8.94 13.06 4.67
CA ASP A 105 -7.57 13.07 5.19
C ASP A 105 -6.70 12.01 4.47
N GLU A 106 -5.59 12.47 3.93
CA GLU A 106 -4.66 11.66 3.13
C GLU A 106 -4.06 10.50 3.92
N ALA A 107 -3.85 10.66 5.23
CA ALA A 107 -3.31 9.60 6.07
C ALA A 107 -4.36 8.50 6.31
N ILE A 108 -5.61 8.86 6.54
CA ILE A 108 -6.69 7.88 6.72
C ILE A 108 -6.96 7.12 5.42
N CYS A 109 -7.07 7.84 4.29
CA CYS A 109 -7.26 7.22 2.97
C CYS A 109 -6.07 6.33 2.60
N GLY A 110 -4.84 6.82 2.79
CA GLY A 110 -3.61 6.06 2.57
C GLY A 110 -3.54 4.79 3.43
N GLY A 111 -4.01 4.85 4.68
CA GLY A 111 -4.09 3.71 5.58
C GLY A 111 -5.07 2.65 5.10
N ALA A 112 -6.25 3.06 4.62
CA ALA A 112 -7.25 2.16 4.03
C ALA A 112 -6.73 1.47 2.76
N ILE A 113 -6.04 2.22 1.89
CA ILE A 113 -5.41 1.68 0.68
C ILE A 113 -4.31 0.68 1.05
N LEU A 114 -3.42 1.02 1.98
CA LEU A 114 -2.33 0.15 2.42
C LEU A 114 -2.87 -1.15 3.04
N ALA A 115 -3.90 -1.04 3.89
CA ALA A 115 -4.58 -2.18 4.49
C ALA A 115 -5.22 -3.11 3.43
N GLY A 116 -5.94 -2.55 2.46
CA GLY A 116 -6.57 -3.34 1.39
C GLY A 116 -5.53 -3.99 0.46
N ALA A 117 -4.47 -3.25 0.11
CA ALA A 117 -3.38 -3.75 -0.72
C ALA A 117 -2.71 -4.98 -0.10
N TYR A 118 -2.47 -4.99 1.21
CA TYR A 118 -1.85 -6.14 1.88
C TYR A 118 -2.84 -7.24 2.29
N PHE A 119 -4.14 -6.94 2.41
CA PHE A 119 -5.17 -7.97 2.55
C PHE A 119 -5.12 -8.95 1.36
N GLY A 120 -5.12 -8.41 0.13
CA GLY A 120 -5.09 -9.25 -1.07
C GLY A 120 -3.72 -9.87 -1.34
N ASP A 121 -2.62 -9.17 -1.02
CA ASP A 121 -1.25 -9.71 -1.12
C ASP A 121 -1.11 -10.98 -0.29
N ARG A 122 -1.73 -11.00 0.90
CA ARG A 122 -1.74 -12.18 1.75
C ARG A 122 -2.64 -13.30 1.20
N CYS A 123 -3.87 -12.99 0.77
CA CYS A 123 -4.87 -14.02 0.49
C CYS A 123 -4.94 -14.47 -0.98
N SER A 124 -4.08 -13.94 -1.86
CA SER A 124 -4.11 -14.26 -3.30
C SER A 124 -3.35 -15.55 -3.65
N PRO A 125 -3.92 -16.42 -4.52
CA PRO A 125 -3.23 -17.61 -5.02
C PRO A 125 -2.05 -17.32 -5.95
N VAL A 126 -1.94 -16.09 -6.45
CA VAL A 126 -0.81 -15.68 -7.30
C VAL A 126 0.15 -14.73 -6.59
N SER A 127 -0.02 -14.55 -5.28
CA SER A 127 0.87 -13.70 -4.51
C SER A 127 2.26 -14.28 -4.40
N THR A 128 3.25 -13.45 -4.68
CA THR A 128 4.67 -13.81 -4.51
C THR A 128 5.05 -14.02 -3.05
N SER A 129 4.42 -13.31 -2.12
CA SER A 129 4.65 -13.50 -0.68
C SER A 129 4.06 -14.83 -0.21
N ALA A 130 2.84 -15.16 -0.62
CA ALA A 130 2.21 -16.43 -0.26
C ALA A 130 2.92 -17.66 -0.86
N MET A 131 3.36 -17.57 -2.12
CA MET A 131 4.19 -18.60 -2.77
C MET A 131 5.51 -18.81 -2.05
N LEU A 132 6.18 -17.72 -1.64
CA LEU A 132 7.42 -17.78 -0.89
C LEU A 132 7.23 -18.50 0.46
N VAL A 133 6.17 -18.18 1.20
CA VAL A 133 5.90 -18.82 2.50
C VAL A 133 5.64 -20.32 2.31
N ALA A 134 4.84 -20.70 1.32
CA ALA A 134 4.59 -22.11 1.00
C ALA A 134 5.88 -22.87 0.70
N GLU A 135 6.78 -22.28 -0.09
CA GLU A 135 8.07 -22.85 -0.47
C GLU A 135 9.00 -23.04 0.74
N ILE A 136 9.25 -21.98 1.52
CA ILE A 136 10.20 -22.03 2.64
C ILE A 136 9.72 -22.86 3.84
N THR A 137 8.39 -23.10 3.94
CA THR A 137 7.81 -23.96 4.98
C THR A 137 7.56 -25.38 4.50
N GLY A 138 7.59 -25.62 3.18
CA GLY A 138 7.24 -26.90 2.57
C GLY A 138 5.77 -27.27 2.76
N THR A 139 4.86 -26.30 2.60
CA THR A 139 3.41 -26.46 2.78
C THR A 139 2.65 -26.22 1.47
N ASN A 140 1.40 -26.67 1.41
CA ASN A 140 0.57 -26.45 0.23
C ASN A 140 -0.06 -25.05 0.25
N LEU A 141 0.21 -24.25 -0.80
CA LEU A 141 -0.31 -22.89 -0.93
C LEU A 141 -1.85 -22.81 -0.82
N HIS A 142 -2.57 -23.72 -1.46
CA HIS A 142 -4.03 -23.69 -1.47
C HIS A 142 -4.61 -24.00 -0.08
N GLU A 143 -4.01 -24.93 0.66
CA GLU A 143 -4.37 -25.18 2.06
C GLU A 143 -4.09 -23.96 2.95
N ASN A 144 -2.93 -23.33 2.76
CA ASN A 144 -2.58 -22.11 3.49
C ASN A 144 -3.60 -21.00 3.22
N ILE A 145 -4.01 -20.77 1.96
CA ILE A 145 -5.02 -19.74 1.62
C ILE A 145 -6.35 -19.97 2.33
N ARG A 146 -6.82 -21.21 2.42
CA ARG A 146 -8.03 -21.53 3.21
C ARG A 146 -7.83 -21.18 4.68
N GLY A 147 -6.65 -21.50 5.22
CA GLY A 147 -6.23 -21.09 6.56
C GLY A 147 -6.20 -19.57 6.73
N MET A 148 -5.70 -18.84 5.73
CA MET A 148 -5.55 -17.39 5.73
C MET A 148 -6.89 -16.66 5.74
N ILE A 149 -7.86 -17.14 4.97
CA ILE A 149 -9.23 -16.61 4.98
C ILE A 149 -9.86 -16.88 6.35
N LYS A 150 -9.71 -18.10 6.88
CA LYS A 150 -10.25 -18.48 8.21
C LYS A 150 -9.62 -17.70 9.36
N SER A 151 -8.32 -17.38 9.28
CA SER A 151 -7.62 -16.62 10.31
C SER A 151 -7.86 -15.11 10.19
N GLY A 152 -8.19 -14.62 8.99
CA GLY A 152 -8.29 -13.20 8.69
C GLY A 152 -9.70 -12.62 8.61
N TRP A 153 -10.75 -13.43 8.50
CA TRP A 153 -12.11 -12.93 8.24
C TRP A 153 -12.61 -11.91 9.29
N LYS A 154 -12.28 -12.09 10.58
CA LYS A 154 -12.69 -11.16 11.63
C LYS A 154 -12.06 -9.78 11.44
N ALA A 155 -10.77 -9.75 11.15
CA ALA A 155 -10.05 -8.50 10.85
C ALA A 155 -10.54 -7.87 9.54
N ALA A 156 -10.85 -8.70 8.54
CA ALA A 156 -11.37 -8.27 7.24
C ALA A 156 -12.76 -7.63 7.33
N LEU A 157 -13.60 -8.09 8.27
CA LEU A 157 -14.92 -7.51 8.52
C LEU A 157 -14.84 -6.28 9.43
N ALA A 158 -13.95 -6.30 10.43
CA ALA A 158 -13.78 -5.19 11.35
C ALA A 158 -13.12 -3.96 10.71
N ALA A 159 -12.18 -4.13 9.76
CA ALA A 159 -11.48 -3.00 9.14
C ALA A 159 -12.43 -2.04 8.38
N PRO A 160 -13.31 -2.49 7.46
CA PRO A 160 -14.32 -1.63 6.84
C PRO A 160 -15.21 -0.92 7.86
N ALA A 161 -15.64 -1.60 8.93
CA ALA A 161 -16.48 -0.99 9.96
C ALA A 161 -15.75 0.16 10.68
N ILE A 162 -14.47 -0.02 11.03
CA ILE A 162 -13.65 1.05 11.61
C ILE A 162 -13.49 2.20 10.62
N TYR A 163 -13.25 1.91 9.35
CA TYR A 163 -13.17 2.95 8.32
C TYR A 163 -14.47 3.72 8.14
N GLY A 164 -15.63 3.06 8.31
CA GLY A 164 -16.93 3.73 8.27
C GLY A 164 -17.13 4.66 9.46
N ILE A 165 -16.73 4.23 10.67
CA ILE A 165 -16.75 5.07 11.87
C ILE A 165 -15.78 6.25 11.71
N LEU A 166 -14.57 6.02 11.22
CA LEU A 166 -13.60 7.09 10.96
C LEU A 166 -14.15 8.07 9.93
N GLY A 167 -14.74 7.59 8.84
CA GLY A 167 -15.37 8.43 7.82
C GLY A 167 -16.52 9.26 8.38
N TYR A 168 -17.32 8.70 9.29
CA TYR A 168 -18.37 9.46 10.00
C TYR A 168 -17.76 10.55 10.90
N VAL A 169 -16.79 10.19 11.74
CA VAL A 169 -16.18 11.11 12.73
C VAL A 169 -15.37 12.23 12.06
N THR A 170 -14.66 11.94 10.97
CA THR A 170 -13.88 12.95 10.24
C THR A 170 -14.70 13.67 9.17
N GLY A 171 -15.81 13.08 8.72
CA GLY A 171 -16.75 13.68 7.77
C GLY A 171 -17.68 14.72 8.41
N THR A 172 -17.79 14.76 9.74
CA THR A 172 -18.43 15.87 10.46
C THR A 172 -17.50 17.07 10.53
N VAL A 173 -17.84 18.15 9.83
CA VAL A 173 -17.19 19.46 9.92
C VAL A 173 -17.12 19.91 11.38
N PRO A 174 -16.03 20.54 11.85
CA PRO A 174 -16.02 21.27 13.12
C PRO A 174 -17.16 22.30 13.14
N SER A 175 -17.95 22.28 14.21
CA SER A 175 -19.18 23.07 14.44
C SER A 175 -19.00 24.60 14.55
N ASP A 176 -17.86 25.15 14.13
CA ASP A 176 -17.51 26.57 14.33
C ASP A 176 -17.63 27.41 13.04
N VAL A 177 -18.18 26.84 11.96
CA VAL A 177 -18.45 27.55 10.71
C VAL A 177 -19.95 27.77 10.57
N ASN A 178 -20.36 29.03 10.35
CA ASN A 178 -21.74 29.46 10.17
C ASN A 178 -22.53 28.50 9.24
N PRO A 179 -23.81 28.18 9.54
CA PRO A 179 -24.63 27.28 8.75
C PRO A 179 -24.96 27.79 7.32
N SER A 180 -24.47 28.98 6.95
CA SER A 180 -24.48 29.51 5.58
C SER A 180 -23.23 29.14 4.76
N ASP A 181 -22.16 28.64 5.40
CA ASP A 181 -20.88 28.26 4.77
C ASP A 181 -20.56 26.76 4.97
N ALA A 182 -21.59 25.95 5.27
CA ALA A 182 -21.52 24.51 5.47
C ALA A 182 -21.27 23.75 4.15
N SER A 183 -20.05 23.91 3.62
CA SER A 183 -19.56 23.37 2.36
C SER A 183 -19.18 21.87 2.42
N LEU A 184 -19.90 21.07 3.21
CA LEU A 184 -19.91 19.60 3.12
C LEU A 184 -21.32 19.04 2.85
N ALA A 185 -22.32 19.94 2.79
CA ALA A 185 -23.53 19.79 2.00
C ALA A 185 -23.50 20.75 0.79
N VAL A 186 -22.33 20.97 0.19
CA VAL A 186 -22.26 21.27 -1.25
C VAL A 186 -22.88 20.03 -1.91
N GLY A 187 -24.18 20.05 -2.16
CA GLY A 187 -24.92 18.90 -2.65
C GLY A 187 -24.18 18.26 -3.82
N ALA A 188 -24.30 16.94 -3.99
CA ALA A 188 -23.74 16.24 -5.15
C ALA A 188 -23.92 17.05 -6.45
N ASP A 189 -25.09 17.68 -6.58
CA ASP A 189 -25.47 18.63 -7.63
C ASP A 189 -24.50 19.81 -7.88
N ASN A 190 -23.91 20.40 -6.84
CA ASN A 190 -22.97 21.52 -6.96
C ASN A 190 -21.59 21.05 -7.39
N ILE A 191 -21.08 19.92 -6.88
CA ILE A 191 -19.81 19.33 -7.36
C ILE A 191 -19.97 18.88 -8.82
N THR A 192 -21.10 18.24 -9.13
CA THR A 192 -21.44 17.81 -10.49
C THR A 192 -21.48 19.00 -11.46
N LYS A 193 -22.20 20.07 -11.10
CA LYS A 193 -22.27 21.28 -11.95
C LYS A 193 -20.91 21.94 -12.11
N LEU A 194 -20.12 22.05 -11.04
CA LEU A 194 -18.79 22.63 -11.08
C LEU A 194 -17.85 21.85 -11.99
N LEU A 195 -17.84 20.51 -11.90
CA LEU A 195 -16.99 19.68 -12.75
C LEU A 195 -17.47 19.68 -14.21
N GLN A 196 -18.78 19.70 -14.45
CA GLN A 196 -19.34 19.80 -15.81
C GLN A 196 -19.07 21.15 -16.48
N GLN A 197 -18.81 22.21 -15.71
CA GLN A 197 -18.42 23.52 -16.27
C GLN A 197 -16.96 23.55 -16.76
N HIS A 198 -16.08 22.80 -16.12
CA HIS A 198 -14.63 22.79 -16.43
C HIS A 198 -14.17 21.58 -17.26
N TYR A 199 -14.95 20.51 -17.31
CA TYR A 199 -14.62 19.28 -18.04
C TYR A 199 -15.75 18.86 -18.98
N ASP A 200 -15.37 18.39 -20.17
CA ASP A 200 -16.26 17.56 -20.98
C ASP A 200 -16.24 16.12 -20.44
N LEU A 201 -17.24 15.77 -19.62
CA LEU A 201 -17.35 14.49 -18.93
C LEU A 201 -17.99 13.38 -19.79
N GLY A 202 -17.50 13.19 -21.01
CA GLY A 202 -17.92 12.07 -21.86
C GLY A 202 -17.44 10.73 -21.30
N ILE A 203 -18.14 9.63 -21.61
CA ILE A 203 -17.81 8.27 -21.13
C ILE A 203 -16.40 7.81 -21.55
N VAL A 204 -15.85 8.43 -22.61
CA VAL A 204 -14.49 8.21 -23.11
C VAL A 204 -13.44 8.57 -22.04
N THR A 205 -13.71 9.58 -21.19
CA THR A 205 -12.82 9.97 -20.08
C THR A 205 -12.61 8.85 -19.05
N LEU A 206 -13.48 7.83 -19.02
CA LEU A 206 -13.36 6.68 -18.12
C LEU A 206 -12.43 5.57 -18.67
N LEU A 207 -12.13 5.58 -19.98
CA LEU A 207 -11.31 4.53 -20.62
C LEU A 207 -9.93 4.32 -19.97
N PRO A 208 -9.18 5.37 -19.55
CA PRO A 208 -7.92 5.19 -18.86
C PRO A 208 -8.04 4.37 -17.57
N ALA A 209 -9.10 4.59 -16.79
CA ALA A 209 -9.36 3.85 -15.56
C ALA A 209 -9.83 2.43 -15.82
N VAL A 210 -10.76 2.24 -16.76
CA VAL A 210 -11.24 0.90 -17.15
C VAL A 210 -10.09 0.04 -17.67
N ALA A 211 -9.21 0.60 -18.49
CA ALA A 211 -8.06 -0.15 -18.99
C ALA A 211 -7.10 -0.57 -17.87
N ILE A 212 -6.90 0.26 -16.84
CA ILE A 212 -6.13 -0.17 -15.66
C ILE A 212 -6.78 -1.38 -15.01
N LEU A 213 -8.09 -1.32 -14.75
CA LEU A 213 -8.81 -2.41 -14.08
C LEU A 213 -8.82 -3.69 -14.91
N VAL A 214 -9.09 -3.58 -16.22
CA VAL A 214 -9.12 -4.71 -17.15
C VAL A 214 -7.72 -5.32 -17.28
N LEU A 215 -6.68 -4.53 -17.53
CA LEU A 215 -5.31 -5.04 -17.66
C LEU A 215 -4.77 -5.60 -16.34
N ALA A 216 -5.15 -5.03 -15.19
CA ALA A 216 -4.84 -5.59 -13.88
C ALA A 216 -5.56 -6.94 -13.66
N ALA A 217 -6.83 -7.05 -14.03
CA ALA A 217 -7.57 -8.32 -13.98
C ALA A 217 -6.98 -9.38 -14.93
N LEU A 218 -6.50 -8.96 -16.10
CA LEU A 218 -5.76 -9.80 -17.06
C LEU A 218 -4.30 -10.05 -16.65
N ARG A 219 -3.86 -9.51 -15.50
CA ARG A 219 -2.51 -9.68 -14.92
C ARG A 219 -1.37 -9.24 -15.84
N PHE A 220 -1.57 -8.19 -16.62
CA PHE A 220 -0.47 -7.54 -17.34
C PHE A 220 0.50 -6.85 -16.39
N ASN A 221 1.75 -6.71 -16.83
CA ASN A 221 2.78 -5.99 -16.08
C ASN A 221 2.34 -4.56 -15.76
N VAL A 222 2.43 -4.15 -14.48
CA VAL A 222 2.00 -2.83 -13.99
C VAL A 222 2.54 -1.67 -14.84
N LYS A 223 3.81 -1.76 -15.28
CA LYS A 223 4.42 -0.75 -16.17
C LYS A 223 3.69 -0.60 -17.50
N MET A 224 3.27 -1.72 -18.12
CA MET A 224 2.53 -1.72 -19.38
C MET A 224 1.12 -1.21 -19.16
N THR A 225 0.47 -1.64 -18.09
CA THR A 225 -0.87 -1.17 -17.70
C THR A 225 -0.92 0.35 -17.55
N MET A 226 0.08 0.93 -16.87
CA MET A 226 0.21 2.38 -16.74
C MET A 226 0.53 3.07 -18.05
N ALA A 227 1.45 2.53 -18.85
CA ALA A 227 1.82 3.12 -20.13
C ALA A 227 0.61 3.22 -21.09
N VAL A 228 -0.22 2.16 -21.13
CA VAL A 228 -1.46 2.15 -21.91
C VAL A 228 -2.45 3.19 -21.39
N SER A 229 -2.65 3.26 -20.06
CA SER A 229 -3.53 4.26 -19.44
C SER A 229 -3.06 5.71 -19.69
N ILE A 230 -1.75 5.97 -19.55
CA ILE A 230 -1.12 7.26 -19.86
C ILE A 230 -1.33 7.63 -21.33
N ALA A 231 -1.12 6.69 -22.26
CA ALA A 231 -1.31 6.94 -23.68
C ALA A 231 -2.76 7.31 -24.02
N MET A 232 -3.74 6.62 -23.40
CA MET A 232 -5.15 6.98 -23.57
C MET A 232 -5.48 8.33 -22.94
N SER A 233 -5.02 8.60 -21.72
CA SER A 233 -5.23 9.91 -21.09
C SER A 233 -4.63 11.05 -21.92
N PHE A 234 -3.44 10.84 -22.49
CA PHE A 234 -2.78 11.80 -23.37
C PHE A 234 -3.63 12.07 -24.62
N ALA A 235 -4.17 11.04 -25.26
CA ALA A 235 -5.06 11.19 -26.41
C ALA A 235 -6.35 11.95 -26.06
N ILE A 236 -6.95 11.65 -24.89
CA ILE A 236 -8.17 12.32 -24.42
C ILE A 236 -7.91 13.78 -24.06
N CYS A 237 -6.76 14.12 -23.47
CA CYS A 237 -6.39 15.52 -23.22
C CYS A 237 -6.41 16.36 -24.51
N ILE A 238 -5.87 15.81 -25.59
CA ILE A 238 -5.78 16.52 -26.88
C ILE A 238 -7.14 16.54 -27.59
N TRP A 239 -7.81 15.40 -27.70
CA TRP A 239 -9.02 15.28 -28.52
C TRP A 239 -10.28 15.79 -27.83
N GLN A 240 -10.43 15.53 -26.53
CA GLN A 240 -11.66 15.86 -25.80
C GLN A 240 -11.50 17.16 -25.02
N GLN A 241 -10.41 17.29 -24.25
CA GLN A 241 -10.18 18.49 -23.42
C GLN A 241 -9.50 19.63 -24.20
N GLN A 242 -9.23 19.46 -25.49
CA GLN A 242 -8.65 20.47 -26.40
C GLN A 242 -7.31 21.07 -25.92
N MET A 243 -6.54 20.32 -25.13
CA MET A 243 -5.21 20.74 -24.68
C MET A 243 -4.19 20.60 -25.81
N THR A 244 -3.22 21.51 -25.87
CA THR A 244 -2.11 21.32 -26.82
C THR A 244 -1.22 20.15 -26.39
N ALA A 245 -0.54 19.51 -27.35
CA ALA A 245 0.40 18.43 -27.04
C ALA A 245 1.53 18.91 -26.11
N ALA A 246 1.99 20.15 -26.26
CA ALA A 246 3.03 20.75 -25.42
C ALA A 246 2.55 20.94 -23.98
N GLU A 247 1.34 21.45 -23.77
CA GLU A 247 0.73 21.57 -22.44
C GLU A 247 0.51 20.21 -21.81
N THR A 248 0.05 19.23 -22.57
CA THR A 248 -0.19 17.87 -22.07
C THR A 248 1.11 17.22 -21.58
N VAL A 249 2.22 17.37 -22.32
CA VAL A 249 3.55 16.93 -21.87
C VAL A 249 3.98 17.71 -20.63
N LYS A 250 3.82 19.03 -20.62
CA LYS A 250 4.15 19.87 -19.47
C LYS A 250 3.41 19.41 -18.21
N THR A 251 2.11 19.13 -18.32
CA THR A 251 1.26 18.61 -17.25
C THR A 251 1.73 17.24 -16.77
N ALA A 252 2.11 16.33 -17.67
CA ALA A 252 2.64 15.03 -17.27
C ALA A 252 3.88 15.15 -16.38
N PHE A 253 4.76 16.12 -16.66
CA PHE A 253 6.00 16.31 -15.89
C PHE A 253 5.82 17.17 -14.63
N LEU A 254 5.18 18.33 -14.74
CA LEU A 254 5.07 19.31 -13.65
C LEU A 254 3.86 19.10 -12.75
N GLY A 255 2.85 18.36 -13.20
CA GLY A 255 1.56 18.24 -12.52
C GLY A 255 0.45 19.02 -13.22
N PHE A 256 -0.79 18.71 -12.88
CA PHE A 256 -1.96 19.44 -13.38
C PHE A 256 -2.25 20.63 -12.48
N ASP A 257 -2.15 21.83 -13.05
CA ASP A 257 -2.48 23.08 -12.37
C ASP A 257 -3.94 23.42 -12.66
N ALA A 258 -4.80 23.11 -11.70
CA ALA A 258 -6.23 23.30 -11.85
C ALA A 258 -6.63 24.76 -11.57
N PRO A 259 -7.62 25.32 -12.28
CA PRO A 259 -8.26 26.59 -11.93
C PRO A 259 -8.65 26.64 -10.45
N ALA A 260 -8.68 27.84 -9.87
CA ALA A 260 -8.95 28.03 -8.44
C ALA A 260 -10.27 27.40 -7.99
N GLU A 261 -11.30 27.42 -8.85
CA GLU A 261 -12.60 26.82 -8.54
C GLU A 261 -12.54 25.29 -8.41
N ILE A 262 -11.64 24.64 -9.13
CA ILE A 262 -11.43 23.18 -9.10
C ILE A 262 -10.08 22.79 -8.51
N SER A 263 -9.58 23.57 -7.55
CA SER A 263 -8.28 23.37 -6.90
C SER A 263 -8.11 21.97 -6.26
N MET A 264 -9.20 21.30 -5.89
CA MET A 264 -9.17 19.90 -5.43
C MET A 264 -8.70 18.89 -6.50
N MET A 265 -8.67 19.29 -7.78
CA MET A 265 -8.13 18.51 -8.88
C MET A 265 -6.64 18.77 -9.12
N ASN A 266 -5.99 19.68 -8.40
CA ASN A 266 -4.57 19.97 -8.58
C ASN A 266 -3.69 18.74 -8.21
N GLY A 267 -2.54 18.61 -8.87
CA GLY A 267 -1.45 17.74 -8.44
C GLY A 267 -1.00 16.69 -9.46
N GLY A 268 -0.31 15.67 -8.95
CA GLY A 268 0.41 14.67 -9.74
C GLY A 268 1.75 15.20 -10.26
N GLY A 269 2.22 14.63 -11.35
CA GLY A 269 3.42 15.03 -12.06
C GLY A 269 4.64 14.16 -11.73
N VAL A 270 5.48 13.92 -12.73
CA VAL A 270 6.72 13.16 -12.59
C VAL A 270 7.65 13.79 -11.53
N PHE A 271 7.77 15.12 -11.51
CA PHE A 271 8.65 15.81 -10.56
C PHE A 271 8.15 15.72 -9.12
N GLY A 272 6.83 15.69 -8.90
CA GLY A 272 6.23 15.48 -7.58
C GLY A 272 6.64 14.15 -6.95
N MET A 273 6.94 13.13 -7.77
CA MET A 273 7.33 11.79 -7.31
C MET A 273 8.83 11.64 -7.02
N VAL A 274 9.68 12.59 -7.44
CA VAL A 274 11.14 12.50 -7.23
C VAL A 274 11.51 12.41 -5.74
N LYS A 275 10.81 13.17 -4.89
CA LYS A 275 11.01 13.13 -3.44
C LYS A 275 10.79 11.71 -2.88
N MET A 276 9.73 11.03 -3.30
CA MET A 276 9.43 9.67 -2.87
C MET A 276 10.44 8.65 -3.41
N ILE A 277 10.90 8.83 -4.64
CA ILE A 277 11.97 7.98 -5.23
C ILE A 277 13.26 8.09 -4.42
N VAL A 278 13.67 9.31 -4.03
CA VAL A 278 14.86 9.54 -3.21
C VAL A 278 14.73 8.87 -1.84
N VAL A 279 13.58 9.02 -1.17
CA VAL A 279 13.31 8.38 0.12
C VAL A 279 13.42 6.85 0.01
N VAL A 280 12.80 6.25 -1.01
CA VAL A 280 12.87 4.80 -1.26
C VAL A 280 14.30 4.35 -1.59
N ALA A 281 15.04 5.12 -2.38
CA ALA A 281 16.42 4.81 -2.74
C ALA A 281 17.35 4.78 -1.53
N ILE A 282 17.19 5.75 -0.62
CA ILE A 282 17.92 5.80 0.64
C ILE A 282 17.60 4.54 1.46
N SER A 283 16.32 4.22 1.68
CA SER A 283 15.90 3.05 2.45
C SER A 283 16.40 1.71 1.89
N LEU A 284 16.42 1.55 0.56
CA LEU A 284 16.96 0.36 -0.10
C LEU A 284 18.49 0.24 0.03
N THR A 285 19.19 1.37 0.04
CA THR A 285 20.63 1.40 0.30
C THR A 285 20.92 0.97 1.73
N TYR A 286 20.13 1.44 2.70
CA TYR A 286 20.18 0.99 4.10
C TYR A 286 19.95 -0.52 4.21
N ALA A 287 18.95 -1.06 3.51
CA ALA A 287 18.66 -2.49 3.46
C ALA A 287 19.84 -3.33 2.96
N GLY A 288 20.46 -2.90 1.85
CA GLY A 288 21.63 -3.56 1.25
C GLY A 288 22.84 -3.60 2.18
N LEU A 289 23.10 -2.50 2.89
CA LEU A 289 24.16 -2.42 3.90
C LEU A 289 23.89 -3.34 5.10
N PHE A 290 22.67 -3.37 5.65
CA PHE A 290 22.34 -4.25 6.77
C PHE A 290 22.50 -5.73 6.43
N LYS A 291 22.05 -6.12 5.23
CA LYS A 291 22.23 -7.48 4.71
C LYS A 291 23.71 -7.82 4.52
N GLY A 292 24.47 -6.94 3.87
CA GLY A 292 25.88 -7.18 3.57
C GLY A 292 26.79 -7.24 4.81
N MET A 293 26.44 -6.54 5.90
CA MET A 293 27.25 -6.50 7.13
C MET A 293 26.97 -7.66 8.10
N GLY A 294 26.05 -8.58 7.80
CA GLY A 294 25.71 -9.71 8.69
C GLY A 294 25.19 -9.26 10.07
N ILE A 295 24.62 -8.05 10.16
CA ILE A 295 24.02 -7.53 11.40
C ILE A 295 22.73 -8.31 11.72
N LEU A 296 22.05 -8.79 10.68
CA LEU A 296 20.82 -9.59 10.75
C LEU A 296 21.02 -10.88 11.57
N ASP A 297 22.12 -11.60 11.36
CA ASP A 297 22.40 -12.89 12.03
C ASP A 297 22.68 -12.75 13.54
N LYS A 298 23.23 -11.61 13.97
CA LYS A 298 23.55 -11.35 15.38
C LYS A 298 22.32 -10.95 16.19
N MET A 299 21.34 -10.29 15.57
CA MET A 299 20.10 -9.88 16.23
C MET A 299 19.06 -11.01 16.29
N ASN A 300 19.09 -11.94 15.32
CA ASN A 300 18.30 -13.19 15.38
C ASN A 300 18.56 -13.99 16.67
N ARG A 301 19.81 -14.01 17.16
CA ARG A 301 20.19 -14.68 18.42
C ARG A 301 19.66 -13.98 19.68
N PHE A 302 19.31 -12.70 19.60
CA PHE A 302 18.72 -11.96 20.70
C PHE A 302 17.20 -12.17 20.76
N ALA A 303 16.54 -12.19 19.59
CA ALA A 303 15.12 -12.50 19.47
C ALA A 303 14.78 -13.92 19.98
N SER A 304 15.65 -14.91 19.75
CA SER A 304 15.46 -16.28 20.24
C SER A 304 15.56 -16.44 21.76
N ARG A 305 16.23 -15.52 22.48
CA ARG A 305 16.30 -15.57 23.97
C ARG A 305 15.01 -15.13 24.65
N ILE A 306 14.20 -14.32 23.97
CA ILE A 306 12.91 -13.82 24.47
C ILE A 306 11.76 -14.79 24.09
N ALA A 307 12.04 -15.76 23.22
CA ALA A 307 11.07 -16.67 22.61
C ALA A 307 10.23 -17.50 23.58
N ASN A 308 10.82 -17.97 24.67
CA ASN A 308 10.22 -19.02 25.51
C ASN A 308 9.06 -18.55 26.42
N ARG A 309 8.55 -17.34 26.24
CA ARG A 309 7.49 -16.75 27.08
C ARG A 309 6.20 -16.42 26.31
N LEU A 310 6.16 -16.62 25.00
CA LEU A 310 5.06 -16.18 24.12
C LEU A 310 4.41 -17.34 23.36
N PRO A 311 3.11 -17.24 23.01
CA PRO A 311 2.47 -18.18 22.09
C PRO A 311 3.08 -18.09 20.68
N PRO A 312 3.12 -19.16 19.87
CA PRO A 312 3.50 -19.23 18.46
C PRO A 312 3.22 -17.98 17.62
N CYS A 313 1.96 -17.51 17.52
CA CYS A 313 1.66 -16.29 16.74
C CYS A 313 2.24 -15.02 17.39
N GLY A 314 2.32 -14.98 18.72
CA GLY A 314 2.96 -13.88 19.45
C GLY A 314 4.48 -13.85 19.23
N PHE A 315 5.12 -15.01 19.22
CA PHE A 315 6.53 -15.16 18.89
C PHE A 315 6.82 -14.81 17.43
N ALA A 316 6.00 -15.32 16.50
CA ALA A 316 6.06 -14.97 15.09
C ALA A 316 5.83 -13.48 14.85
N SER A 317 5.02 -12.80 15.68
CA SER A 317 4.81 -11.35 15.59
C SER A 317 6.05 -10.58 16.05
N LEU A 318 6.63 -10.95 17.20
CA LEU A 318 7.84 -10.31 17.70
C LEU A 318 9.02 -10.49 16.72
N THR A 319 9.18 -11.69 16.21
CA THR A 319 10.22 -12.01 15.21
C THR A 319 9.95 -11.32 13.88
N ALA A 320 8.69 -11.21 13.45
CA ALA A 320 8.32 -10.43 12.26
C ALA A 320 8.60 -8.93 12.41
N VAL A 321 8.32 -8.32 13.57
CA VAL A 321 8.65 -6.91 13.84
C VAL A 321 10.15 -6.71 13.76
N ALA A 322 10.94 -7.55 14.45
CA ALA A 322 12.39 -7.47 14.42
C ALA A 322 12.95 -7.70 13.01
N SER A 323 12.48 -8.74 12.32
CA SER A 323 12.93 -9.08 10.96
C SER A 323 12.56 -7.98 9.96
N SER A 324 11.38 -7.37 10.08
CA SER A 324 10.94 -6.28 9.21
C SER A 324 11.73 -4.99 9.47
N ALA A 325 11.90 -4.63 10.75
CA ALA A 325 12.71 -3.49 11.17
C ALA A 325 14.15 -3.55 10.65
N LEU A 326 14.71 -4.75 10.56
CA LEU A 326 16.10 -4.95 10.18
C LEU A 326 16.32 -5.20 8.68
N SER A 327 15.44 -5.99 8.06
CA SER A 327 15.60 -6.37 6.66
C SER A 327 15.17 -5.28 5.68
N CYS A 328 14.35 -4.33 6.13
CA CYS A 328 13.73 -3.28 5.34
C CYS A 328 12.98 -3.80 4.09
N ASN A 329 12.72 -5.11 3.98
CA ASN A 329 12.15 -5.78 2.81
C ASN A 329 11.27 -6.96 3.26
N GLN A 330 10.03 -7.00 2.78
CA GLN A 330 9.05 -8.04 3.11
C GLN A 330 9.57 -9.47 2.84
N THR A 331 10.16 -9.73 1.68
CA THR A 331 10.67 -11.06 1.31
C THR A 331 11.72 -11.55 2.29
N LEU A 332 12.66 -10.69 2.67
CA LEU A 332 13.70 -11.04 3.64
C LEU A 332 13.13 -11.17 5.06
N ALA A 333 12.18 -10.32 5.43
CA ALA A 333 11.49 -10.43 6.71
C ALA A 333 10.79 -11.79 6.86
N ILE A 334 10.13 -12.27 5.80
CA ILE A 334 9.48 -13.59 5.75
C ILE A 334 10.49 -14.72 5.96
N VAL A 335 11.61 -14.72 5.21
CA VAL A 335 12.65 -15.76 5.31
C VAL A 335 13.25 -15.81 6.71
N LEU A 336 13.65 -14.66 7.25
CA LEU A 336 14.24 -14.57 8.60
C LEU A 336 13.22 -15.00 9.67
N THR A 337 11.96 -14.60 9.53
CA THR A 337 10.91 -15.01 10.47
C THR A 337 10.72 -16.53 10.46
N ASN A 338 10.77 -17.17 9.29
CA ASN A 338 10.70 -18.64 9.16
C ASN A 338 11.89 -19.34 9.84
N GLU A 339 13.12 -18.89 9.59
CA GLU A 339 14.32 -19.48 10.21
C GLU A 339 14.29 -19.41 11.74
N ILE A 340 13.86 -18.27 12.29
CA ILE A 340 13.78 -18.08 13.74
C ILE A 340 12.62 -18.87 14.34
N SER A 341 11.47 -18.86 13.66
CA SER A 341 10.26 -19.54 14.11
C SER A 341 10.33 -21.05 13.94
N GLY A 342 11.19 -21.58 13.07
CA GLY A 342 11.39 -23.03 12.86
C GLY A 342 11.79 -23.79 14.12
N ASN A 343 12.51 -23.14 15.04
CA ASN A 343 12.95 -23.75 16.31
C ASN A 343 11.86 -23.78 17.38
N VAL A 344 10.81 -22.97 17.24
CA VAL A 344 9.76 -22.77 18.27
C VAL A 344 8.42 -23.35 17.81
N ILE A 345 8.14 -23.30 16.50
CA ILE A 345 6.94 -23.80 15.86
C ILE A 345 7.35 -24.93 14.91
N PRO A 346 7.44 -26.18 15.41
CA PRO A 346 7.91 -27.32 14.62
C PRO A 346 6.90 -27.71 13.53
N ASP A 347 5.59 -27.56 13.80
CA ASP A 347 4.55 -27.83 12.81
C ASP A 347 4.63 -26.84 11.63
N LYS A 348 4.77 -27.40 10.42
CA LYS A 348 4.98 -26.61 9.20
C LYS A 348 3.76 -25.76 8.85
N LYS A 349 2.55 -26.28 9.06
CA LYS A 349 1.29 -25.58 8.71
C LYS A 349 1.04 -24.44 9.69
N GLU A 350 1.22 -24.69 10.98
CA GLU A 350 1.14 -23.67 12.03
C GLU A 350 2.19 -22.58 11.79
N ARG A 351 3.43 -22.95 11.44
CA ARG A 351 4.49 -21.99 11.14
C ARG A 351 4.17 -21.15 9.90
N ALA A 352 3.71 -21.76 8.81
CA ALA A 352 3.27 -21.04 7.62
C ALA A 352 2.17 -20.03 7.97
N MET A 353 1.14 -20.46 8.68
CA MET A 353 0.06 -19.59 9.12
C MET A 353 0.52 -18.46 10.04
N ALA A 354 1.48 -18.74 10.93
CA ALA A 354 2.06 -17.73 11.80
C ALA A 354 2.79 -16.65 10.98
N ILE A 355 3.64 -17.05 10.02
CA ILE A 355 4.36 -16.13 9.13
C ILE A 355 3.39 -15.30 8.29
N GLU A 356 2.33 -15.91 7.74
CA GLU A 356 1.30 -15.21 6.97
C GLU A 356 0.51 -14.20 7.82
N ASN A 357 0.20 -14.55 9.06
CA ASN A 357 -0.50 -13.65 9.99
C ASN A 357 0.40 -12.53 10.55
N THR A 358 1.71 -12.61 10.36
CA THR A 358 2.67 -11.70 10.99
C THR A 358 3.63 -11.06 9.99
N ALA A 359 4.64 -11.78 9.49
CA ALA A 359 5.72 -11.23 8.66
C ALA A 359 5.21 -10.51 7.41
N VAL A 360 4.15 -11.05 6.77
CA VAL A 360 3.55 -10.47 5.57
C VAL A 360 2.89 -9.11 5.86
N VAL A 361 2.16 -9.01 6.98
CA VAL A 361 1.35 -7.81 7.31
C VAL A 361 2.04 -6.82 8.24
N ILE A 362 3.06 -7.24 8.99
CA ILE A 362 3.85 -6.38 9.88
C ILE A 362 4.93 -5.64 9.08
N ALA A 363 5.46 -6.24 8.02
CA ALA A 363 6.44 -5.58 7.14
C ALA A 363 6.00 -4.17 6.70
N PRO A 364 4.79 -3.95 6.16
CA PRO A 364 4.30 -2.61 5.79
C PRO A 364 4.01 -1.67 6.97
N LEU A 365 3.93 -2.17 8.21
CA LEU A 365 3.75 -1.33 9.40
C LEU A 365 5.04 -0.68 9.91
N VAL A 366 6.19 -1.10 9.37
CA VAL A 366 7.48 -0.51 9.71
C VAL A 366 7.79 0.63 8.74
N PRO A 367 7.89 1.89 9.20
CA PRO A 367 7.91 3.08 8.32
C PRO A 367 9.02 3.14 7.28
N TRP A 368 10.16 2.51 7.56
CA TRP A 368 11.33 2.55 6.68
C TRP A 368 11.45 1.30 5.79
N THR A 369 10.48 0.38 5.84
CA THR A 369 10.50 -0.76 4.91
C THR A 369 10.02 -0.34 3.53
N VAL A 370 10.55 -1.05 2.54
CA VAL A 370 10.10 -0.96 1.14
C VAL A 370 8.61 -1.33 1.02
N ALA A 371 8.15 -2.25 1.85
CA ALA A 371 6.77 -2.70 1.94
C ALA A 371 5.81 -1.56 2.30
N SER A 372 6.27 -0.59 3.11
CA SER A 372 5.50 0.59 3.47
C SER A 372 5.70 1.75 2.48
N LEU A 373 6.97 2.05 2.18
CA LEU A 373 7.35 3.25 1.43
C LEU A 373 6.91 3.23 -0.03
N ILE A 374 6.94 2.08 -0.70
CA ILE A 374 6.53 2.03 -2.12
C ILE A 374 5.03 2.25 -2.25
N PRO A 375 4.14 1.47 -1.60
CA PRO A 375 2.71 1.67 -1.75
C PRO A 375 2.26 3.08 -1.36
N LEU A 376 2.73 3.61 -0.21
CA LEU A 376 2.39 4.96 0.24
C LEU A 376 2.96 6.04 -0.67
N GLY A 377 4.22 5.92 -1.08
CA GLY A 377 4.83 6.88 -2.01
C GLY A 377 4.23 6.85 -3.40
N THR A 378 3.71 5.71 -3.83
CA THR A 378 3.00 5.56 -5.11
C THR A 378 1.71 6.37 -5.10
N ILE A 379 0.93 6.28 -4.03
CA ILE A 379 -0.30 7.06 -3.90
C ILE A 379 -0.04 8.50 -3.42
N GLY A 380 1.19 8.86 -3.07
CA GLY A 380 1.53 10.18 -2.54
C GLY A 380 1.11 10.41 -1.09
N ALA A 381 0.73 9.36 -0.35
CA ALA A 381 0.24 9.48 1.02
C ALA A 381 1.40 9.62 2.04
N PRO A 382 1.18 10.34 3.16
CA PRO A 382 2.19 10.51 4.20
C PRO A 382 2.45 9.20 4.95
N THR A 383 3.63 9.08 5.56
CA THR A 383 4.00 7.92 6.40
C THR A 383 3.07 7.74 7.61
N ALA A 384 2.40 8.81 8.05
CA ALA A 384 1.37 8.74 9.09
C ALA A 384 0.22 7.77 8.75
N SER A 385 0.00 7.49 7.45
CA SER A 385 -0.99 6.53 6.96
C SER A 385 -0.86 5.13 7.56
N ILE A 386 0.35 4.75 7.97
CA ILE A 386 0.63 3.47 8.61
C ILE A 386 -0.25 3.29 9.86
N LEU A 387 -0.47 4.35 10.63
CA LEU A 387 -1.27 4.31 11.86
C LEU A 387 -2.74 3.95 11.59
N PHE A 388 -3.23 4.27 10.39
CA PHE A 388 -4.61 4.03 9.97
C PHE A 388 -4.78 2.74 9.16
N ALA A 389 -3.73 1.92 9.03
CA ALA A 389 -3.80 0.63 8.32
C ALA A 389 -4.45 -0.47 9.19
N CYS A 390 -5.71 -0.27 9.60
CA CYS A 390 -6.44 -1.04 10.61
C CYS A 390 -6.35 -2.56 10.43
N TYR A 391 -6.53 -3.08 9.21
CA TYR A 391 -6.45 -4.53 8.94
C TYR A 391 -5.11 -5.13 9.37
N LEU A 392 -4.00 -4.42 9.12
CA LEU A 392 -2.65 -4.90 9.39
C LEU A 392 -2.34 -5.02 10.89
N TYR A 393 -3.01 -4.22 11.71
CA TYR A 393 -2.95 -4.35 13.17
C TYR A 393 -3.95 -5.39 13.71
N LEU A 394 -5.19 -5.37 13.21
CA LEU A 394 -6.26 -6.25 13.68
C LEU A 394 -5.95 -7.73 13.42
N LEU A 395 -5.31 -8.05 12.30
CA LEU A 395 -4.99 -9.42 11.94
C LEU A 395 -4.06 -10.12 12.96
N PRO A 396 -2.84 -9.64 13.23
CA PRO A 396 -1.96 -10.30 14.22
C PRO A 396 -2.57 -10.28 15.62
N ILE A 397 -3.20 -9.17 16.04
CA ILE A 397 -3.81 -9.04 17.37
C ILE A 397 -4.94 -10.07 17.55
N SER A 398 -5.86 -10.18 16.59
CA SER A 398 -6.98 -11.13 16.68
C SER A 398 -6.53 -12.59 16.72
N ASN A 399 -5.45 -12.92 16.01
CA ASN A 399 -4.86 -14.26 16.03
C ASN A 399 -4.17 -14.57 17.36
N ILE A 400 -3.37 -13.64 17.91
CA ILE A 400 -2.75 -13.79 19.24
C ILE A 400 -3.83 -13.99 20.32
N VAL A 401 -4.90 -13.19 20.30
CA VAL A 401 -6.01 -13.31 21.26
C VAL A 401 -6.73 -14.65 21.13
N SER A 402 -6.98 -15.11 19.90
CA SER A 402 -7.61 -16.41 19.64
C SER A 402 -6.75 -17.55 20.18
N GLU A 403 -5.44 -17.48 19.99
CA GLU A 403 -4.51 -18.50 20.47
C GLU A 403 -4.43 -18.55 22.00
N MET A 404 -4.35 -17.39 22.66
CA MET A 404 -4.37 -17.31 24.13
C MET A 404 -5.67 -17.89 24.72
N ARG A 405 -6.82 -17.65 24.08
CA ARG A 405 -8.11 -18.21 24.51
C ARG A 405 -8.16 -19.73 24.33
N SER A 406 -7.59 -20.25 23.24
CA SER A 406 -7.49 -21.70 23.01
C SER A 406 -6.61 -22.36 24.07
N ARG A 407 -5.42 -21.82 24.33
CA ARG A 407 -4.50 -22.32 25.37
C ARG A 407 -5.11 -22.30 26.79
N LYS A 408 -5.90 -21.27 27.12
CA LYS A 408 -6.66 -21.23 28.39
C LYS A 408 -7.79 -22.27 28.46
N LYS A 409 -8.48 -22.53 27.34
CA LYS A 409 -9.58 -23.51 27.27
C LYS A 409 -9.09 -24.96 27.31
N PHE A 410 -7.93 -25.25 26.74
CA PHE A 410 -7.37 -26.60 26.68
C PHE A 410 -6.37 -26.91 27.80
N GLY A 411 -6.13 -25.95 28.70
CA GLY A 411 -5.28 -26.15 29.86
C GLY A 411 -3.80 -26.28 29.50
N ALA A 412 -2.96 -25.82 30.41
CA ALA A 412 -1.58 -26.26 30.45
C ALA A 412 -1.56 -27.78 30.60
N VAL A 413 -1.36 -28.51 29.51
CA VAL A 413 -0.77 -29.85 29.59
C VAL A 413 0.72 -29.66 29.30
N ILE A 414 1.40 -29.29 30.39
CA ILE A 414 2.84 -29.39 30.71
C ILE A 414 3.81 -28.81 29.68
#